data_AF-A0A382DW06-F1
#
_entry.id   AF-A0A382DW06-F1
#
_cell.length_a   1.000
_cell.length_b   1.000
_cell.length_c   1.000
_cell.angle_alpha   90.00
_cell.angle_beta   90.00
_cell.angle_gamma   90.00
#
_symmetry.space_group_name_H-M   'P 1'
#
loop_
_entity.id
_entity.type
_entity.pdbx_description
1 polymer ?
#
loop_
_entity_poly.entity_id
_entity_poly.type
_entity_poly.pdbx_seq_one_letter_code
_entity_poly.pdbx_strand_id
1 'polypeptide(L)'
;EGVLAWNKAFEKAGLINAVDVQVQPDDADWDAGDIRYNVLRWTSSPNPWFGGLGPSFTNPKTGQILGADIMLEYVWFTNRVKYEKLYETFSGNANRHQGNVCYAGESIQQGNLFGTIALGKGVDDFSQLEQHRLLYEGLVDLVLHEVGHTLGLNHNFYASQMHSFNNIHDRHITEPVGLYSSVMDYTSANIGPDPKHHGQYYSTVPGPYDIWAIEYGYTPSLENPEDEKDRVKTLLNKSTKNEYGFGNDADDMRSPGKGIDPRIMVSDMSSDPVGYAQQRMDIIKSLYPNLLKRYEQSGESYHAFRDAFSTLNREYAGCTQVISRYIGGVYMDRSMAGQAGKEEPFVPVPKDEQKWAMTLLNSYVFAPDAFKIPGEIYNYLQSQRRGFSGTKDPKIHDMVLSIQSGILNQVLHVNVLKRIGDTELYGNNYTLNEMMEDLTTTCFSEDAGSNVNSMRRNLQAEYTKRLIQIVLNKGKVKYDHISVSAAFENLNKIKKYVSRVSGMDDATKSHRKYLSYRIDKALDT
;
A
#
# COMPACT_ATOMS: atom_id res chain seq x y z
N GLU A 1 -24.19 2.91 12.83
CA GLU A 1 -23.10 2.80 13.82
C GLU A 1 -21.89 3.63 13.44
N GLY A 2 -21.26 3.45 12.26
CA GLY A 2 -20.10 4.26 11.85
C GLY A 2 -20.30 5.78 11.95
N VAL A 3 -21.47 6.30 11.55
CA VAL A 3 -21.82 7.72 11.71
C VAL A 3 -21.87 8.13 13.20
N LEU A 4 -22.62 7.37 14.01
CA LEU A 4 -22.82 7.67 15.45
C LEU A 4 -21.54 7.54 16.27
N ALA A 5 -20.57 6.73 15.83
CA ALA A 5 -19.29 6.54 16.51
C ALA A 5 -18.47 7.85 16.59
N TRP A 6 -18.72 8.82 15.70
CA TRP A 6 -18.11 10.16 15.78
C TRP A 6 -18.53 10.95 17.03
N ASN A 7 -19.66 10.61 17.68
CA ASN A 7 -20.01 11.25 18.96
C ASN A 7 -18.92 11.07 20.02
N LYS A 8 -18.15 9.98 20.00
CA LYS A 8 -16.99 9.78 20.89
C LYS A 8 -15.95 10.89 20.74
N ALA A 9 -15.74 11.40 19.52
CA ALA A 9 -14.83 12.50 19.25
C ALA A 9 -15.45 13.86 19.63
N PHE A 10 -16.72 14.08 19.31
CA PHE A 10 -17.44 15.32 19.64
C PHE A 10 -17.64 15.52 21.14
N GLU A 11 -17.84 14.44 21.91
CA GLU A 11 -17.90 14.50 23.37
C GLU A 11 -16.60 15.04 23.98
N LYS A 12 -15.45 14.73 23.36
CA LYS A 12 -14.15 15.31 23.76
C LYS A 12 -14.04 16.79 23.43
N ALA A 13 -14.75 17.25 22.40
CA ALA A 13 -14.91 18.67 22.08
C ALA A 13 -15.99 19.37 22.94
N GLY A 14 -16.61 18.66 23.90
CA GLY A 14 -17.67 19.20 24.76
C GLY A 14 -19.07 19.23 24.14
N LEU A 15 -19.26 18.55 23.01
CA LEU A 15 -20.52 18.49 22.26
C LEU A 15 -21.17 17.12 22.44
N ILE A 16 -22.30 17.06 23.16
CA ILE A 16 -23.02 15.82 23.45
C ILE A 16 -24.06 15.57 22.36
N ASN A 17 -24.13 14.34 21.84
CA ASN A 17 -25.04 13.94 20.75
C ASN A 17 -24.95 14.88 19.54
N ALA A 18 -23.72 15.27 19.17
CA ALA A 18 -23.47 16.18 18.07
C ALA A 18 -23.88 15.60 16.71
N VAL A 19 -23.85 14.27 16.57
CA VAL A 19 -24.19 13.56 15.33
C VAL A 19 -25.36 12.62 15.57
N ASP A 20 -26.34 12.68 14.68
CA ASP A 20 -27.47 11.74 14.59
C ASP A 20 -27.62 11.24 13.14
N VAL A 21 -28.17 10.04 12.98
CA VAL A 21 -28.44 9.45 11.67
C VAL A 21 -29.78 8.73 11.70
N GLN A 22 -30.64 9.07 10.74
CA GLN A 22 -32.01 8.54 10.66
C GLN A 22 -32.24 7.95 9.27
N VAL A 23 -33.12 6.95 9.22
CA VAL A 23 -33.59 6.41 7.95
C VAL A 23 -34.55 7.42 7.35
N GLN A 24 -34.35 7.78 6.07
CA GLN A 24 -35.28 8.61 5.34
C GLN A 24 -36.67 7.96 5.36
N PRO A 25 -37.71 8.65 5.87
CA PRO A 25 -39.08 8.12 5.85
C PRO A 25 -39.58 7.89 4.42
N ASP A 26 -40.41 6.87 4.23
CA ASP A 26 -41.02 6.57 2.92
C ASP A 26 -41.91 7.71 2.38
N ASP A 27 -42.39 8.58 3.27
CA ASP A 27 -43.25 9.74 3.00
C ASP A 27 -42.52 11.09 3.09
N ALA A 28 -41.18 11.09 3.09
CA ALA A 28 -40.38 12.32 3.10
C ALA A 28 -40.72 13.24 1.92
N ASP A 29 -40.86 14.54 2.18
CA ASP A 29 -41.11 15.58 1.17
C ASP A 29 -39.82 16.12 0.51
N TRP A 30 -38.67 15.51 0.84
CA TRP A 30 -37.33 15.83 0.35
C TRP A 30 -36.65 14.57 -0.23
N ASP A 31 -35.71 14.78 -1.14
CA ASP A 31 -34.93 13.72 -1.76
C ASP A 31 -33.42 13.89 -1.51
N ALA A 32 -32.61 12.93 -1.96
CA ALA A 32 -31.17 12.92 -1.71
C ALA A 32 -30.38 14.10 -2.33
N GLY A 33 -30.99 14.88 -3.23
CA GLY A 33 -30.42 16.10 -3.79
C GLY A 33 -30.79 17.37 -3.01
N ASP A 34 -31.61 17.27 -1.96
CA ASP A 34 -31.99 18.41 -1.13
C ASP A 34 -30.82 18.84 -0.23
N ILE A 35 -30.28 20.03 -0.52
CA ILE A 35 -29.12 20.60 0.18
C ILE A 35 -29.33 20.85 1.68
N ARG A 36 -30.57 20.80 2.17
CA ARG A 36 -30.89 20.97 3.60
C ARG A 36 -30.54 19.72 4.41
N TYR A 37 -30.37 18.57 3.75
CA TYR A 37 -30.13 17.28 4.38
C TYR A 37 -28.77 16.72 3.95
N ASN A 38 -28.03 16.19 4.91
CA ASN A 38 -26.88 15.33 4.63
C ASN A 38 -27.39 13.90 4.48
N VAL A 39 -26.97 13.21 3.41
CA VAL A 39 -27.53 11.90 3.07
C VAL A 39 -26.42 10.86 2.92
N LEU A 40 -26.68 9.66 3.43
CA LEU A 40 -25.93 8.44 3.11
C LEU A 40 -26.80 7.59 2.20
N ARG A 41 -26.32 7.26 1.00
CA ARG A 41 -27.10 6.47 0.04
C ARG A 41 -26.35 5.29 -0.55
N TRP A 42 -27.12 4.22 -0.78
CA TRP A 42 -26.67 3.07 -1.54
C TRP A 42 -26.79 3.33 -3.03
N THR A 43 -25.71 3.06 -3.76
CA THR A 43 -25.65 3.22 -5.21
C THR A 43 -25.26 1.89 -5.86
N SER A 44 -25.69 1.68 -7.10
CA SER A 44 -25.34 0.48 -7.85
C SER A 44 -25.04 0.85 -9.29
N SER A 45 -23.81 1.29 -9.53
CA SER A 45 -23.38 1.71 -10.86
C SER A 45 -22.91 0.51 -11.70
N PRO A 46 -23.23 0.46 -13.01
CA PRO A 46 -22.69 -0.57 -13.91
C PRO A 46 -21.15 -0.50 -14.06
N ASN A 47 -20.58 0.70 -13.94
CA ASN A 47 -19.13 0.95 -13.95
C ASN A 47 -18.75 1.96 -12.83
N PRO A 48 -18.66 1.50 -11.57
CA PRO A 48 -18.39 2.38 -10.44
C PRO A 48 -16.93 2.84 -10.46
N TRP A 49 -16.74 4.16 -10.42
CA TRP A 49 -15.42 4.80 -10.39
C TRP A 49 -14.78 4.79 -9.00
N PHE A 50 -15.58 4.55 -7.95
CA PHE A 50 -15.21 4.56 -6.52
C PHE A 50 -15.92 3.42 -5.76
N GLY A 51 -15.44 3.08 -4.56
CA GLY A 51 -16.09 2.12 -3.64
C GLY A 51 -16.95 2.78 -2.57
N GLY A 52 -16.58 4.00 -2.19
CA GLY A 52 -17.31 4.99 -1.41
C GLY A 52 -16.86 6.38 -1.86
N LEU A 53 -17.74 7.38 -1.79
CA LEU A 53 -17.40 8.76 -2.09
C LEU A 53 -18.23 9.68 -1.19
N GLY A 54 -17.58 10.54 -0.42
CA GLY A 54 -18.19 11.62 0.36
C GLY A 54 -18.00 13.00 -0.27
N PRO A 55 -18.62 13.33 -1.42
CA PRO A 55 -18.62 14.70 -1.92
C PRO A 55 -19.25 15.63 -0.88
N SER A 56 -18.57 16.73 -0.63
CA SER A 56 -19.10 17.86 0.14
C SER A 56 -19.11 19.10 -0.72
N PHE A 57 -20.04 20.02 -0.44
CA PHE A 57 -20.05 21.33 -1.05
C PHE A 57 -19.79 22.39 0.02
N THR A 58 -18.89 23.31 -0.31
CA THR A 58 -18.42 24.33 0.63
C THR A 58 -18.84 25.71 0.16
N ASN A 59 -19.05 26.59 1.14
CA ASN A 59 -19.15 28.02 0.86
C ASN A 59 -17.79 28.50 0.34
N PRO A 60 -17.67 28.97 -0.92
CA PRO A 60 -16.38 29.32 -1.51
C PRO A 60 -15.72 30.55 -0.86
N LYS A 61 -16.46 31.34 -0.08
CA LYS A 61 -15.92 32.51 0.63
C LYS A 61 -15.37 32.15 2.02
N THR A 62 -16.01 31.22 2.71
CA THR A 62 -15.71 30.91 4.12
C THR A 62 -15.05 29.54 4.32
N GLY A 63 -15.11 28.66 3.32
CA GLY A 63 -14.68 27.27 3.43
C GLY A 63 -15.64 26.38 4.22
N GLN A 64 -16.74 26.92 4.75
CA GLN A 64 -17.72 26.16 5.53
C GLN A 64 -18.34 25.05 4.68
N ILE A 65 -18.30 23.81 5.16
CA ILE A 65 -19.05 22.69 4.56
C ILE A 65 -20.54 22.94 4.81
N LEU A 66 -21.31 23.07 3.73
CA LEU A 66 -22.74 23.36 3.77
C LEU A 66 -23.59 22.09 3.72
N GLY A 67 -23.05 21.03 3.13
CA GLY A 67 -23.64 19.70 3.15
C GLY A 67 -22.74 18.66 2.48
N ALA A 68 -23.10 17.39 2.67
CA ALA A 68 -22.40 16.24 2.13
C ALA A 68 -23.37 15.11 1.76
N ASP A 69 -23.03 14.37 0.71
CA ASP A 69 -23.84 13.28 0.14
C ASP A 69 -22.97 12.03 -0.03
N ILE A 70 -22.86 11.21 1.01
CA ILE A 70 -22.01 10.03 1.01
C ILE A 70 -22.66 8.91 0.20
N MET A 71 -21.97 8.49 -0.85
CA MET A 71 -22.38 7.42 -1.74
C MET A 71 -21.59 6.14 -1.42
N LEU A 72 -22.30 5.07 -1.11
CA LEU A 72 -21.72 3.74 -0.91
C LEU A 72 -22.08 2.85 -2.10
N GLU A 73 -21.09 2.34 -2.82
CA GLU A 73 -21.32 1.56 -4.05
C GLU A 73 -21.50 0.07 -3.74
N TYR A 74 -22.59 -0.51 -4.23
CA TYR A 74 -22.97 -1.91 -4.00
C TYR A 74 -21.96 -2.92 -4.57
N VAL A 75 -21.13 -2.50 -5.55
CA VAL A 75 -20.03 -3.31 -6.08
C VAL A 75 -19.03 -3.72 -4.99
N TRP A 76 -18.92 -2.91 -3.94
CA TRP A 76 -18.03 -3.13 -2.80
C TRP A 76 -18.37 -4.45 -2.08
N PHE A 77 -19.66 -4.79 -1.95
CA PHE A 77 -20.13 -6.03 -1.30
C PHE A 77 -20.03 -7.27 -2.17
N THR A 78 -20.32 -7.13 -3.47
CA THR A 78 -20.71 -8.29 -4.28
C THR A 78 -19.56 -8.94 -5.03
N ASN A 79 -18.33 -8.45 -4.88
CA ASN A 79 -17.20 -8.83 -5.71
C ASN A 79 -17.59 -8.87 -7.20
N ARG A 80 -18.53 -7.98 -7.60
CA ARG A 80 -19.06 -7.99 -8.96
C ARG A 80 -17.90 -7.63 -9.86
N VAL A 81 -17.52 -8.62 -10.66
CA VAL A 81 -16.52 -8.53 -11.70
C VAL A 81 -16.67 -7.19 -12.43
N LYS A 82 -15.73 -6.27 -12.23
CA LYS A 82 -15.62 -5.07 -13.07
C LYS A 82 -15.39 -5.58 -14.48
N TYR A 83 -16.42 -5.57 -15.31
CA TYR A 83 -16.42 -6.16 -16.65
C TYR A 83 -15.24 -5.65 -17.50
N GLU A 84 -14.75 -4.43 -17.24
CA GLU A 84 -13.58 -3.83 -17.91
C GLU A 84 -12.21 -4.27 -17.32
N LYS A 85 -12.09 -4.53 -16.01
CA LYS A 85 -10.81 -5.00 -15.41
C LYS A 85 -10.47 -6.45 -15.81
N LEU A 86 -11.43 -7.21 -16.33
CA LEU A 86 -11.20 -8.50 -17.01
C LEU A 86 -10.48 -8.35 -18.36
N TYR A 87 -10.58 -7.18 -19.01
CA TYR A 87 -9.91 -6.92 -20.28
C TYR A 87 -8.46 -6.46 -20.10
N GLU A 88 -8.16 -5.71 -19.04
CA GLU A 88 -6.81 -5.26 -18.69
C GLU A 88 -6.07 -6.29 -17.82
N THR A 89 -5.77 -7.43 -18.42
CA THR A 89 -4.88 -8.42 -17.82
C THR A 89 -3.44 -7.93 -17.99
N PHE A 90 -2.80 -7.53 -16.89
CA PHE A 90 -1.35 -7.25 -16.73
C PHE A 90 -0.71 -6.11 -17.54
N SER A 91 -1.48 -5.22 -18.17
CA SER A 91 -0.92 -4.08 -18.90
C SER A 91 -1.74 -2.82 -18.69
N GLY A 92 -1.62 -2.25 -17.49
CA GLY A 92 -2.20 -0.95 -17.20
C GLY A 92 -1.49 -0.34 -16.03
N ASN A 93 -0.49 0.49 -16.30
CA ASN A 93 -0.21 1.63 -15.43
C ASN A 93 -1.48 2.49 -15.45
N ALA A 94 -2.44 2.11 -14.62
CA ALA A 94 -3.56 2.95 -14.28
C ALA A 94 -2.99 4.05 -13.38
N ASN A 95 -2.32 5.04 -14.00
CA ASN A 95 -2.21 6.38 -13.45
C ASN A 95 -3.65 6.92 -13.37
N ARG A 96 -4.40 6.44 -12.39
CA ARG A 96 -5.72 6.92 -12.00
C ARG A 96 -5.60 8.01 -10.95
N HIS A 97 -4.42 8.57 -10.72
CA HIS A 97 -4.25 9.74 -9.86
C HIS A 97 -4.79 11.00 -10.56
N GLN A 98 -6.12 11.09 -10.67
CA GLN A 98 -6.77 12.40 -10.66
C GLN A 98 -6.78 12.86 -9.20
N GLY A 99 -6.26 14.05 -8.93
CA GLY A 99 -5.91 14.52 -7.58
C GLY A 99 -7.05 14.69 -6.57
N ASN A 100 -8.29 14.28 -6.90
CA ASN A 100 -9.49 14.51 -6.08
C ASN A 100 -10.32 13.24 -5.83
N VAL A 101 -9.78 12.03 -6.05
CA VAL A 101 -10.54 10.78 -5.88
C VAL A 101 -10.07 10.02 -4.65
N CYS A 102 -11.00 9.68 -3.77
CA CYS A 102 -10.76 8.80 -2.63
C CYS A 102 -10.76 7.32 -3.06
N TYR A 103 -9.76 6.57 -2.59
CA TYR A 103 -9.56 5.14 -2.90
C TYR A 103 -9.76 4.22 -1.69
N ALA A 104 -10.20 4.73 -0.53
CA ALA A 104 -10.42 3.92 0.68
C ALA A 104 -11.32 2.71 0.41
N GLY A 105 -12.43 2.91 -0.30
CA GLY A 105 -13.34 1.82 -0.69
C GLY A 105 -12.68 0.74 -1.56
N GLU A 106 -11.75 1.11 -2.48
CA GLU A 106 -11.02 0.12 -3.27
C GLU A 106 -9.99 -0.65 -2.41
N SER A 107 -9.30 0.03 -1.48
CA SER A 107 -8.36 -0.57 -0.54
C SER A 107 -9.05 -1.56 0.39
N ILE A 108 -10.19 -1.18 0.98
CA ILE A 108 -10.97 -2.04 1.87
C ILE A 108 -11.54 -3.23 1.08
N GLN A 109 -12.05 -3.04 -0.14
CA GLN A 109 -12.52 -4.14 -0.98
C GLN A 109 -11.41 -5.16 -1.25
N GLN A 110 -10.24 -4.68 -1.65
CA GLN A 110 -9.08 -5.52 -1.92
C GLN A 110 -8.63 -6.28 -0.65
N GLY A 111 -8.63 -5.60 0.50
CA GLY A 111 -8.38 -6.22 1.80
C GLY A 111 -9.42 -7.27 2.20
N ASN A 112 -10.71 -7.05 1.93
CA ASN A 112 -11.78 -8.02 2.16
C ASN A 112 -11.63 -9.28 1.29
N LEU A 113 -11.19 -9.11 0.02
CA LEU A 113 -10.88 -10.26 -0.84
C LEU A 113 -9.72 -11.08 -0.28
N PHE A 114 -8.64 -10.42 0.15
CA PHE A 114 -7.53 -11.08 0.82
C PHE A 114 -7.97 -11.79 2.10
N GLY A 115 -8.70 -11.10 2.98
CA GLY A 115 -9.21 -11.64 4.23
C GLY A 115 -10.09 -12.86 4.00
N THR A 116 -11.00 -12.81 3.02
CA THR A 116 -11.84 -13.97 2.64
C THR A 116 -11.00 -15.16 2.20
N ILE A 117 -9.95 -14.93 1.38
CA ILE A 117 -9.04 -16.00 0.97
C ILE A 117 -8.26 -16.52 2.18
N ALA A 118 -7.77 -15.66 3.08
CA ALA A 118 -7.00 -16.07 4.24
C ALA A 118 -7.84 -16.89 5.25
N LEU A 119 -9.10 -16.51 5.44
CA LEU A 119 -10.06 -17.16 6.36
C LEU A 119 -10.57 -18.53 5.87
N GLY A 120 -10.53 -18.80 4.57
CA GLY A 120 -11.24 -19.91 3.92
C GLY A 120 -10.73 -21.34 4.20
N LYS A 121 -10.82 -21.84 5.43
CA LYS A 121 -10.72 -23.29 5.71
C LYS A 121 -11.98 -24.02 5.24
N GLY A 122 -11.89 -24.74 4.11
CA GLY A 122 -12.91 -25.68 3.62
C GLY A 122 -14.29 -25.07 3.34
N VAL A 123 -15.15 -25.82 2.65
CA VAL A 123 -16.55 -25.41 2.38
C VAL A 123 -17.48 -25.74 3.56
N ASP A 124 -16.95 -26.39 4.62
CA ASP A 124 -17.76 -26.94 5.71
C ASP A 124 -17.24 -26.61 7.13
N ASP A 125 -16.21 -25.78 7.29
CA ASP A 125 -15.60 -25.43 8.60
C ASP A 125 -15.68 -23.93 8.88
N PHE A 126 -16.86 -23.36 8.67
CA PHE A 126 -17.11 -21.92 8.80
C PHE A 126 -17.59 -21.53 10.19
N SER A 127 -16.96 -20.52 10.79
CA SER A 127 -17.72 -19.61 11.65
C SER A 127 -18.27 -18.49 10.75
N GLN A 128 -19.59 -18.45 10.56
CA GLN A 128 -20.25 -17.32 9.87
C GLN A 128 -19.87 -15.97 10.51
N LEU A 129 -19.43 -16.01 11.77
CA LEU A 129 -19.01 -14.87 12.56
C LEU A 129 -17.79 -14.12 11.98
N GLU A 130 -16.70 -14.81 11.60
CA GLU A 130 -15.48 -14.11 11.15
C GLU A 130 -15.65 -13.42 9.80
N GLN A 131 -16.38 -14.04 8.87
CA GLN A 131 -16.71 -13.40 7.60
C GLN A 131 -17.68 -12.22 7.79
N HIS A 132 -18.67 -12.38 8.67
CA HIS A 132 -19.55 -11.29 9.05
C HIS A 132 -18.75 -10.13 9.66
N ARG A 133 -17.82 -10.41 10.58
CA ARG A 133 -16.94 -9.41 11.20
C ARG A 133 -16.08 -8.69 10.18
N LEU A 134 -15.41 -9.40 9.27
CA LEU A 134 -14.60 -8.78 8.23
C LEU A 134 -15.41 -7.75 7.42
N LEU A 135 -16.61 -8.13 6.97
CA LEU A 135 -17.48 -7.25 6.19
C LEU A 135 -18.08 -6.12 7.02
N TYR A 136 -18.49 -6.42 8.26
CA TYR A 136 -19.05 -5.45 9.19
C TYR A 136 -18.03 -4.38 9.57
N GLU A 137 -16.84 -4.79 10.05
CA GLU A 137 -15.77 -3.88 10.45
C GLU A 137 -15.33 -3.02 9.25
N GLY A 138 -15.16 -3.62 8.07
CA GLY A 138 -14.82 -2.87 6.85
C GLY A 138 -15.90 -1.88 6.41
N LEU A 139 -17.19 -2.17 6.64
CA LEU A 139 -18.28 -1.24 6.32
C LEU A 139 -18.32 -0.07 7.31
N VAL A 140 -18.18 -0.37 8.60
CA VAL A 140 -18.12 0.66 9.65
C VAL A 140 -16.95 1.59 9.39
N ASP A 141 -15.78 1.04 9.06
CA ASP A 141 -14.58 1.82 8.73
C ASP A 141 -14.76 2.71 7.50
N LEU A 142 -15.32 2.18 6.41
CA LEU A 142 -15.61 2.99 5.22
C LEU A 142 -16.55 4.15 5.55
N VAL A 143 -17.60 3.90 6.33
CA VAL A 143 -18.52 4.97 6.77
C VAL A 143 -17.81 5.99 7.66
N LEU A 144 -16.96 5.53 8.59
CA LEU A 144 -16.15 6.42 9.42
C LEU A 144 -15.25 7.32 8.58
N HIS A 145 -14.57 6.77 7.58
CA HIS A 145 -13.70 7.47 6.64
C HIS A 145 -14.45 8.56 5.85
N GLU A 146 -15.55 8.19 5.20
CA GLU A 146 -16.32 9.14 4.40
C GLU A 146 -16.94 10.25 5.27
N VAL A 147 -17.44 9.92 6.47
CA VAL A 147 -17.91 10.94 7.41
C VAL A 147 -16.75 11.85 7.86
N GLY A 148 -15.56 11.31 8.09
CA GLY A 148 -14.37 12.11 8.41
C GLY A 148 -14.09 13.20 7.38
N HIS A 149 -14.24 12.91 6.08
CA HIS A 149 -14.16 13.93 5.03
C HIS A 149 -15.24 15.02 5.17
N THR A 150 -16.48 14.63 5.51
CA THR A 150 -17.57 15.60 5.75
C THR A 150 -17.33 16.48 6.98
N LEU A 151 -16.47 16.03 7.90
CA LEU A 151 -16.03 16.79 9.06
C LEU A 151 -14.78 17.64 8.79
N GLY A 152 -14.24 17.61 7.56
CA GLY A 152 -13.08 18.39 7.13
C GLY A 152 -11.73 17.71 7.33
N LEU A 153 -11.70 16.40 7.61
CA LEU A 153 -10.45 15.66 7.74
C LEU A 153 -9.90 15.26 6.37
N ASN A 154 -8.58 15.44 6.21
CA ASN A 154 -7.82 14.91 5.07
C ASN A 154 -7.36 13.49 5.36
N HIS A 155 -6.88 12.79 4.32
CA HIS A 155 -6.22 11.50 4.52
C HIS A 155 -5.05 11.60 5.51
N ASN A 156 -4.82 10.55 6.28
CA ASN A 156 -3.67 10.43 7.17
C ASN A 156 -3.08 9.02 7.09
N PHE A 157 -2.08 8.84 6.22
CA PHE A 157 -1.35 7.60 5.97
C PHE A 157 -0.21 7.34 6.97
N TYR A 158 -0.02 8.19 7.98
CA TYR A 158 0.83 7.88 9.14
C TYR A 158 0.07 7.05 10.17
N ALA A 159 -1.25 6.96 10.06
CA ALA A 159 -2.09 6.44 11.12
C ALA A 159 -1.88 4.95 11.41
N SER A 160 -1.45 4.19 10.41
CA SER A 160 -1.06 2.79 10.49
C SER A 160 0.09 2.51 11.48
N GLN A 161 0.88 3.52 11.86
CA GLN A 161 2.04 3.42 12.75
C GLN A 161 1.70 3.37 14.25
N MET A 162 0.41 3.45 14.62
CA MET A 162 -0.01 3.61 16.02
C MET A 162 0.37 2.43 16.92
N HIS A 163 0.10 1.20 16.48
CA HIS A 163 0.30 0.00 17.29
C HIS A 163 1.60 -0.71 16.95
N SER A 164 2.20 -1.38 17.94
CA SER A 164 3.39 -2.19 17.69
C SER A 164 3.08 -3.46 16.92
N PHE A 165 4.08 -4.00 16.22
CA PHE A 165 3.97 -5.28 15.51
C PHE A 165 3.51 -6.44 16.41
N ASN A 166 3.89 -6.43 17.69
CA ASN A 166 3.50 -7.48 18.64
C ASN A 166 2.03 -7.39 19.08
N ASN A 167 1.43 -6.19 19.02
CA ASN A 167 0.12 -5.94 19.59
C ASN A 167 -0.97 -5.71 18.53
N ILE A 168 -0.57 -5.48 17.27
CA ILE A 168 -1.50 -5.14 16.18
C ILE A 168 -2.60 -6.19 15.94
N HIS A 169 -2.38 -7.44 16.33
CA HIS A 169 -3.38 -8.50 16.22
C HIS A 169 -4.15 -8.79 17.53
N ASP A 170 -3.89 -8.05 18.62
CA ASP A 170 -4.64 -8.22 19.87
C ASP A 170 -5.84 -7.25 19.92
N ARG A 171 -7.04 -7.83 19.84
CA ARG A 171 -8.32 -7.10 19.85
C ARG A 171 -8.59 -6.38 21.16
N HIS A 172 -8.11 -6.90 22.29
CA HIS A 172 -8.29 -6.23 23.58
C HIS A 172 -7.53 -4.90 23.64
N ILE A 173 -6.50 -4.75 22.79
CA ILE A 173 -5.71 -3.54 22.64
C ILE A 173 -6.30 -2.65 21.56
N THR A 174 -6.63 -3.21 20.38
CA THR A 174 -7.01 -2.43 19.20
C THR A 174 -8.46 -1.92 19.25
N GLU A 175 -9.43 -2.74 19.67
CA GLU A 175 -10.86 -2.37 19.59
C GLU A 175 -11.26 -1.15 20.44
N PRO A 176 -10.76 -0.98 21.69
CA PRO A 176 -11.19 0.16 22.51
C PRO A 176 -10.75 1.53 21.98
N VAL A 177 -9.62 1.57 21.26
CA VAL A 177 -8.98 2.82 20.81
C VAL A 177 -8.96 3.00 19.30
N GLY A 178 -9.21 1.94 18.53
CA GLY A 178 -9.09 1.91 17.07
C GLY A 178 -7.85 1.16 16.60
N LEU A 179 -7.93 0.55 15.41
CA LEU A 179 -6.83 -0.21 14.80
C LEU A 179 -5.68 0.67 14.28
N TYR A 180 -5.96 1.95 14.05
CA TYR A 180 -5.02 2.97 13.61
C TYR A 180 -5.39 4.29 14.25
N SER A 181 -4.48 5.27 14.23
CA SER A 181 -4.73 6.53 14.92
C SER A 181 -5.77 7.41 14.25
N SER A 182 -6.02 7.21 12.95
CA SER A 182 -7.00 7.92 12.15
C SER A 182 -7.68 7.00 11.16
N VAL A 183 -9.01 7.05 11.08
CA VAL A 183 -9.82 6.36 10.04
C VAL A 183 -9.58 6.89 8.64
N MET A 184 -8.79 7.96 8.50
CA MET A 184 -8.47 8.61 7.24
C MET A 184 -7.31 7.96 6.46
N ASP A 185 -6.85 6.77 6.88
CA ASP A 185 -5.82 5.98 6.20
C ASP A 185 -6.42 5.03 5.15
N TYR A 186 -5.61 4.52 4.22
CA TYR A 186 -5.94 3.46 3.28
C TYR A 186 -5.29 2.16 3.71
N THR A 187 -5.83 1.55 4.75
CA THR A 187 -5.33 0.26 5.27
C THR A 187 -5.97 -0.93 4.54
N SER A 188 -5.34 -2.10 4.70
CA SER A 188 -5.93 -3.37 4.31
C SER A 188 -6.34 -4.17 5.55
N ALA A 189 -7.26 -5.13 5.38
CA ALA A 189 -7.64 -6.09 6.42
C ALA A 189 -6.43 -6.63 7.18
N ASN A 190 -6.46 -6.44 8.50
CA ASN A 190 -5.41 -6.86 9.41
C ASN A 190 -5.55 -8.36 9.76
N ILE A 191 -4.97 -9.19 8.89
CA ILE A 191 -4.99 -10.65 9.03
C ILE A 191 -3.77 -11.10 9.85
N GLY A 192 -4.03 -11.61 11.05
CA GLY A 192 -2.99 -12.22 11.89
C GLY A 192 -2.53 -13.60 11.40
N PRO A 193 -1.36 -14.08 11.86
CA PRO A 193 -0.75 -15.34 11.41
C PRO A 193 -1.45 -16.58 11.98
N ASP A 194 -2.21 -16.46 13.08
CA ASP A 194 -3.01 -17.57 13.60
C ASP A 194 -4.31 -17.68 12.77
N PRO A 195 -4.53 -18.79 12.04
CA PRO A 195 -5.73 -18.99 11.23
C PRO A 195 -6.99 -19.31 12.04
N LYS A 196 -6.96 -19.17 13.37
CA LYS A 196 -8.10 -19.30 14.29
C LYS A 196 -8.34 -18.05 15.13
N HIS A 197 -7.33 -17.19 15.28
CA HIS A 197 -7.39 -15.99 16.11
C HIS A 197 -6.81 -14.82 15.33
N HIS A 198 -7.64 -14.24 14.46
CA HIS A 198 -7.30 -13.00 13.81
C HIS A 198 -7.59 -11.82 14.74
N GLY A 199 -6.85 -10.73 14.53
CA GLY A 199 -7.06 -9.47 15.24
C GLY A 199 -8.36 -8.76 14.84
N GLN A 200 -8.43 -7.48 15.17
CA GLN A 200 -9.40 -6.58 14.58
C GLN A 200 -9.01 -6.40 13.11
N TYR A 201 -9.94 -6.55 12.17
CA TYR A 201 -9.69 -6.44 10.74
C TYR A 201 -9.62 -4.99 10.28
N TYR A 202 -10.53 -4.15 10.78
CA TYR A 202 -10.62 -2.72 10.50
C TYR A 202 -11.09 -1.95 11.74
N SER A 203 -10.77 -0.65 11.82
CA SER A 203 -11.23 0.17 12.94
C SER A 203 -12.75 0.35 12.91
N THR A 204 -13.40 0.26 14.06
CA THR A 204 -14.85 0.50 14.21
C THR A 204 -15.15 1.75 15.02
N VAL A 205 -14.12 2.51 15.38
CA VAL A 205 -14.20 3.77 16.13
C VAL A 205 -13.21 4.79 15.57
N PRO A 206 -13.47 6.11 15.72
CA PRO A 206 -12.45 7.12 15.47
C PRO A 206 -11.22 6.89 16.36
N GLY A 207 -10.03 7.00 15.77
CA GLY A 207 -8.77 6.83 16.48
C GLY A 207 -8.35 8.09 17.25
N PRO A 208 -7.26 8.04 18.03
CA PRO A 208 -6.75 9.18 18.79
C PRO A 208 -6.51 10.45 17.95
N TYR A 209 -5.97 10.34 16.74
CA TYR A 209 -5.75 11.49 15.86
C TYR A 209 -7.09 12.10 15.42
N ASP A 210 -8.07 11.28 15.04
CA ASP A 210 -9.39 11.77 14.66
C ASP A 210 -10.03 12.56 15.81
N ILE A 211 -9.98 11.99 17.02
CA ILE A 211 -10.50 12.63 18.23
C ILE A 211 -9.79 13.96 18.50
N TRP A 212 -8.46 13.99 18.37
CA TRP A 212 -7.66 15.19 18.59
C TRP A 212 -7.94 16.28 17.53
N ALA A 213 -8.11 15.88 16.27
CA ALA A 213 -8.46 16.79 15.17
C ALA A 213 -9.87 17.39 15.35
N ILE A 214 -10.84 16.60 15.80
CA ILE A 214 -12.18 17.10 16.13
C ILE A 214 -12.15 18.01 17.36
N GLU A 215 -11.40 17.65 18.42
CA GLU A 215 -11.21 18.52 19.59
C GLU A 215 -10.62 19.88 19.16
N TYR A 216 -9.66 19.89 18.23
CA TYR A 216 -9.07 21.12 17.70
C TYR A 216 -10.08 21.93 16.87
N GLY A 217 -10.78 21.28 15.94
CA GLY A 217 -11.64 21.95 14.96
C GLY A 217 -13.01 22.38 15.48
N TYR A 218 -13.54 21.71 16.51
CA TYR A 218 -14.96 21.83 16.91
C TYR A 218 -15.19 22.23 18.37
N THR A 219 -14.16 22.27 19.22
CA THR A 219 -14.34 22.75 20.60
C THR A 219 -14.70 24.25 20.57
N PRO A 220 -15.83 24.68 21.18
CA PRO A 220 -16.15 26.09 21.28
C PRO A 220 -15.03 26.88 21.96
N SER A 221 -14.69 28.05 21.41
CA SER A 221 -13.67 28.90 21.99
C SER A 221 -14.06 29.40 23.38
N LEU A 222 -13.07 29.55 24.26
CA LEU A 222 -13.26 30.23 25.54
C LEU A 222 -13.55 31.72 25.33
N GLU A 223 -14.34 32.31 26.23
CA GLU A 223 -14.69 33.75 26.15
C GLU A 223 -13.45 34.66 26.33
N ASN A 224 -12.51 34.23 27.17
CA ASN A 224 -11.26 34.96 27.40
C ASN A 224 -10.23 34.62 26.30
N PRO A 225 -9.74 35.62 25.54
CA PRO A 225 -8.79 35.36 24.46
C PRO A 225 -7.43 34.77 24.87
N GLU A 226 -6.90 35.10 26.05
CA GLU A 226 -5.64 34.54 26.51
C GLU A 226 -5.82 33.10 27.01
N ASP A 227 -6.92 32.80 27.70
CA ASP A 227 -7.24 31.43 28.10
C ASP A 227 -7.46 30.54 26.87
N GLU A 228 -8.15 31.04 25.84
CA GLU A 228 -8.35 30.33 24.58
C GLU A 228 -7.03 30.04 23.88
N LYS A 229 -6.14 31.03 23.82
CA LYS A 229 -4.81 30.89 23.24
C LYS A 229 -3.97 29.84 24.00
N ASP A 230 -4.02 29.82 25.33
CA ASP A 230 -3.32 28.82 26.13
C ASP A 230 -3.92 27.42 25.99
N ARG A 231 -5.26 27.31 25.90
CA ARG A 231 -5.96 26.06 25.59
C ARG A 231 -5.51 25.48 24.24
N VAL A 232 -5.58 26.29 23.18
CA VAL A 232 -5.18 25.88 21.82
C VAL A 232 -3.70 25.50 21.77
N LYS A 233 -2.83 26.29 22.40
CA LYS A 233 -1.39 25.99 22.49
C LYS A 233 -1.15 24.65 23.20
N THR A 234 -1.83 24.40 24.31
CA THR A 234 -1.73 23.14 25.06
C THR A 234 -2.18 21.95 24.21
N LEU A 235 -3.26 22.11 23.45
CA LEU A 235 -3.78 21.08 22.57
C LEU A 235 -2.81 20.77 21.42
N LEU A 236 -2.29 21.81 20.76
CA LEU A 236 -1.36 21.68 19.62
C LEU A 236 0.01 21.13 20.02
N ASN A 237 0.48 21.43 21.24
CA ASN A 237 1.75 20.91 21.74
C ASN A 237 1.79 19.36 21.84
N LYS A 238 0.64 18.69 21.80
CA LYS A 238 0.55 17.24 21.76
C LYS A 238 1.02 16.65 20.42
N SER A 239 1.19 17.44 19.35
CA SER A 239 1.47 16.96 18.00
C SER A 239 2.76 16.14 17.83
N THR A 240 3.62 16.09 18.85
CA THR A 240 4.85 15.26 18.87
C THR A 240 4.60 13.82 19.30
N LYS A 241 3.39 13.47 19.77
CA LYS A 241 3.06 12.10 20.16
C LYS A 241 2.79 11.23 18.93
N ASN A 242 3.22 9.96 18.98
CA ASN A 242 3.05 9.02 17.85
C ASN A 242 1.59 8.86 17.43
N GLU A 243 0.66 8.78 18.38
CA GLU A 243 -0.77 8.65 18.09
C GLU A 243 -1.39 9.88 17.41
N TYR A 244 -0.64 10.99 17.33
CA TYR A 244 -1.05 12.22 16.65
C TYR A 244 -0.21 12.55 15.40
N GLY A 245 0.62 11.60 14.95
CA GLY A 245 1.40 11.77 13.73
C GLY A 245 0.51 11.94 12.50
N PHE A 246 1.02 12.69 11.51
CA PHE A 246 0.26 13.09 10.32
C PHE A 246 1.10 13.04 9.05
N GLY A 247 0.55 12.41 8.02
CA GLY A 247 1.07 12.45 6.66
C GLY A 247 -0.04 12.15 5.65
N ASN A 248 -0.26 13.02 4.66
CA ASN A 248 -1.35 12.87 3.70
C ASN A 248 -0.82 12.60 2.28
N ASP A 249 -1.68 12.77 1.27
CA ASP A 249 -1.36 12.57 -0.14
C ASP A 249 -0.14 13.35 -0.65
N ALA A 250 0.24 14.45 -0.01
CA ALA A 250 1.43 15.21 -0.38
C ALA A 250 2.73 14.45 -0.05
N ASP A 251 2.71 13.68 1.03
CA ASP A 251 3.88 12.96 1.56
C ASP A 251 3.87 11.47 1.21
N ASP A 252 2.72 10.94 0.80
CA ASP A 252 2.49 9.55 0.38
C ASP A 252 3.53 9.01 -0.60
N MET A 253 4.15 7.90 -0.20
CA MET A 253 5.20 7.20 -0.95
C MET A 253 4.71 6.11 -1.91
N ARG A 254 3.39 5.95 -2.16
CA ARG A 254 2.89 4.83 -2.99
C ARG A 254 3.44 4.79 -4.41
N SER A 255 3.79 5.95 -4.97
CA SER A 255 4.41 6.05 -6.30
C SER A 255 5.94 6.10 -6.22
N PRO A 256 6.67 5.42 -7.12
CA PRO A 256 8.12 5.53 -7.19
C PRO A 256 8.64 6.96 -7.25
N GLY A 257 9.61 7.29 -6.40
CA GLY A 257 10.26 8.60 -6.37
C GLY A 257 9.45 9.75 -5.76
N LYS A 258 8.23 9.50 -5.29
CA LYS A 258 7.37 10.44 -4.57
C LYS A 258 7.53 10.25 -3.06
N GLY A 259 7.42 11.34 -2.30
CA GLY A 259 7.59 11.33 -0.85
C GLY A 259 9.00 10.95 -0.40
N ILE A 260 9.23 11.06 0.90
CA ILE A 260 10.53 10.71 1.50
C ILE A 260 10.39 9.82 2.74
N ASP A 261 9.29 9.93 3.50
CA ASP A 261 9.09 9.21 4.75
C ASP A 261 8.35 7.89 4.52
N PRO A 262 9.00 6.73 4.69
CA PRO A 262 8.40 5.43 4.38
C PRO A 262 7.27 5.04 5.33
N ARG A 263 7.09 5.76 6.44
CA ARG A 263 5.96 5.61 7.39
C ARG A 263 4.66 6.25 6.89
N ILE A 264 4.73 7.01 5.79
CA ILE A 264 3.57 7.64 5.15
C ILE A 264 3.30 6.86 3.85
N MET A 265 2.64 5.73 4.01
CA MET A 265 2.43 4.74 2.96
C MET A 265 1.02 4.16 3.10
N VAL A 266 0.44 3.69 2.00
CA VAL A 266 -0.85 2.99 2.04
C VAL A 266 -0.65 1.49 2.16
N SER A 267 -1.63 0.81 2.76
CA SER A 267 -1.66 -0.65 2.93
C SER A 267 -0.51 -1.21 3.78
N ASP A 268 0.22 -0.36 4.50
CA ASP A 268 1.11 -0.77 5.57
C ASP A 268 0.36 -0.83 6.92
N MET A 269 1.02 -1.35 7.94
CA MET A 269 0.47 -1.46 9.29
C MET A 269 1.59 -1.66 10.32
N SER A 270 1.30 -1.21 11.53
CA SER A 270 2.15 -1.28 12.72
C SER A 270 3.36 -0.35 12.70
N SER A 271 3.99 -0.19 13.85
CA SER A 271 5.27 0.54 14.01
C SER A 271 6.48 -0.17 13.40
N ASP A 272 6.31 -1.39 12.85
CA ASP A 272 7.29 -2.07 12.01
C ASP A 272 6.62 -2.54 10.69
N PRO A 273 6.41 -1.61 9.74
CA PRO A 273 5.82 -1.93 8.43
C PRO A 273 6.57 -3.00 7.63
N VAL A 274 7.89 -3.08 7.79
CA VAL A 274 8.73 -4.05 7.09
C VAL A 274 8.48 -5.46 7.64
N GLY A 275 8.47 -5.61 8.96
CA GLY A 275 8.12 -6.86 9.64
C GLY A 275 6.67 -7.29 9.38
N TYR A 276 5.73 -6.34 9.38
CA TYR A 276 4.33 -6.59 9.03
C TYR A 276 4.18 -7.09 7.58
N ALA A 277 4.82 -6.41 6.63
CA ALA A 277 4.82 -6.81 5.23
C ALA A 277 5.42 -8.22 5.04
N GLN A 278 6.50 -8.55 5.76
CA GLN A 278 7.07 -9.89 5.76
C GLN A 278 6.03 -10.93 6.25
N GLN A 279 5.43 -10.73 7.43
CA GLN A 279 4.46 -11.66 7.98
C GLN A 279 3.28 -11.89 7.02
N ARG A 280 2.80 -10.82 6.37
CA ARG A 280 1.74 -10.89 5.37
C ARG A 280 2.15 -11.68 4.13
N MET A 281 3.38 -11.49 3.63
CA MET A 281 3.93 -12.31 2.54
C MET A 281 4.05 -13.79 2.92
N ASP A 282 4.41 -14.10 4.18
CA ASP A 282 4.46 -15.46 4.69
C ASP A 282 3.07 -16.10 4.74
N ILE A 283 2.06 -15.37 5.22
CA ILE A 283 0.65 -15.80 5.16
C ILE A 283 0.26 -16.10 3.70
N ILE A 284 0.53 -15.19 2.76
CA ILE A 284 0.23 -15.39 1.34
C ILE A 284 0.91 -16.65 0.79
N LYS A 285 2.21 -16.84 1.07
CA LYS A 285 2.94 -18.03 0.62
C LYS A 285 2.35 -19.32 1.18
N SER A 286 1.89 -19.31 2.43
CA SER A 286 1.25 -20.45 3.08
C SER A 286 -0.09 -20.86 2.46
N LEU A 287 -0.76 -19.95 1.74
CA LEU A 287 -2.05 -20.20 1.11
C LEU A 287 -1.93 -20.94 -0.23
N TYR A 288 -0.83 -20.76 -0.97
CA TYR A 288 -0.65 -21.36 -2.31
C TYR A 288 -0.82 -22.89 -2.37
N PRO A 289 -0.21 -23.70 -1.47
CA PRO A 289 -0.25 -25.16 -1.59
C PRO A 289 -1.67 -25.76 -1.63
N ASN A 290 -2.63 -25.14 -0.95
CA ASN A 290 -4.01 -25.61 -0.86
C ASN A 290 -5.00 -24.77 -1.68
N LEU A 291 -4.52 -23.73 -2.38
CA LEU A 291 -5.38 -22.76 -3.05
C LEU A 291 -6.23 -23.41 -4.14
N LEU A 292 -5.64 -24.25 -4.99
CA LEU A 292 -6.37 -24.92 -6.08
C LEU A 292 -7.50 -25.79 -5.54
N LYS A 293 -7.17 -26.68 -4.60
CA LYS A 293 -8.13 -27.59 -3.97
C LYS A 293 -9.31 -26.85 -3.32
N ARG A 294 -9.10 -25.64 -2.82
CA ARG A 294 -10.14 -24.82 -2.18
C ARG A 294 -11.15 -24.25 -3.17
N TYR A 295 -10.71 -23.91 -4.38
CA TYR A 295 -11.54 -23.25 -5.39
C TYR A 295 -11.96 -24.17 -6.53
N GLU A 296 -11.48 -25.40 -6.57
CA GLU A 296 -11.93 -26.43 -7.49
C GLU A 296 -13.28 -27.00 -7.02
N GLN A 297 -14.34 -26.68 -7.76
CA GLN A 297 -15.71 -27.13 -7.49
C GLN A 297 -16.26 -27.86 -8.71
N SER A 298 -16.93 -29.00 -8.46
CA SER A 298 -17.52 -29.81 -9.53
C SER A 298 -18.61 -29.04 -10.28
N GLY A 299 -18.50 -28.99 -11.61
CA GLY A 299 -19.45 -28.28 -12.48
C GLY A 299 -19.15 -26.79 -12.70
N GLU A 300 -18.13 -26.24 -12.03
CA GLU A 300 -17.74 -24.83 -12.12
C GLU A 300 -16.44 -24.62 -12.91
N SER A 301 -16.20 -23.38 -13.37
CA SER A 301 -14.94 -23.01 -14.04
C SER A 301 -13.83 -22.65 -13.05
N TYR A 302 -12.56 -22.77 -13.44
CA TYR A 302 -11.40 -22.34 -12.63
C TYR A 302 -11.26 -20.81 -12.46
N HIS A 303 -12.25 -20.01 -12.85
CA HIS A 303 -12.17 -18.57 -12.78
C HIS A 303 -12.04 -18.04 -11.34
N ALA A 304 -12.77 -18.63 -10.39
CA ALA A 304 -12.67 -18.25 -8.98
C ALA A 304 -11.27 -18.52 -8.41
N PHE A 305 -10.66 -19.65 -8.80
CA PHE A 305 -9.27 -19.95 -8.46
C PHE A 305 -8.30 -18.90 -9.04
N ARG A 306 -8.47 -18.56 -10.32
CA ARG A 306 -7.65 -17.53 -10.99
C ARG A 306 -7.76 -16.17 -10.29
N ASP A 307 -8.95 -15.78 -9.85
CA ASP A 307 -9.17 -14.52 -9.15
C ASP A 307 -8.52 -14.53 -7.77
N ALA A 308 -8.65 -15.62 -7.00
CA ALA A 308 -7.96 -15.79 -5.73
C ALA A 308 -6.43 -15.70 -5.89
N PHE A 309 -5.88 -16.39 -6.89
CA PHE A 309 -4.47 -16.31 -7.24
C PHE A 309 -4.04 -14.87 -7.57
N SER A 310 -4.85 -14.15 -8.37
CA SER A 310 -4.57 -12.76 -8.74
C SER A 310 -4.63 -11.81 -7.53
N THR A 311 -5.56 -12.02 -6.59
CA THR A 311 -5.66 -11.23 -5.37
C THR A 311 -4.42 -11.42 -4.50
N LEU A 312 -4.00 -12.67 -4.26
CA LEU A 312 -2.80 -12.97 -3.47
C LEU A 312 -1.54 -12.34 -4.06
N ASN A 313 -1.36 -12.38 -5.38
CA ASN A 313 -0.20 -11.76 -6.03
C ASN A 313 -0.25 -10.22 -5.99
N ARG A 314 -1.44 -9.60 -5.99
CA ARG A 314 -1.58 -8.14 -5.82
C ARG A 314 -1.18 -7.72 -4.41
N GLU A 315 -1.64 -8.45 -3.39
CA GLU A 315 -1.23 -8.23 -2.00
C GLU A 315 0.26 -8.40 -1.80
N TYR A 316 0.82 -9.48 -2.39
CA TYR A 316 2.25 -9.74 -2.35
C TYR A 316 3.04 -8.58 -2.95
N ALA A 317 2.62 -8.10 -4.13
CA ALA A 317 3.23 -6.93 -4.76
C ALA A 317 3.17 -5.68 -3.86
N GLY A 318 2.04 -5.40 -3.21
CA GLY A 318 1.90 -4.30 -2.26
C GLY A 318 2.92 -4.39 -1.10
N CYS A 319 3.06 -5.56 -0.51
CA CYS A 319 4.05 -5.80 0.56
C CYS A 319 5.48 -5.50 0.10
N THR A 320 5.84 -5.93 -1.11
CA THR A 320 7.19 -5.65 -1.66
C THR A 320 7.42 -4.17 -1.94
N GLN A 321 6.36 -3.41 -2.27
CA GLN A 321 6.44 -1.96 -2.46
C GLN A 321 6.68 -1.25 -1.13
N VAL A 322 5.98 -1.61 -0.06
CA VAL A 322 6.19 -1.09 1.31
C VAL A 322 7.66 -1.28 1.71
N ILE A 323 8.18 -2.50 1.60
CA ILE A 323 9.58 -2.81 1.94
C ILE A 323 10.56 -1.95 1.13
N SER A 324 10.30 -1.74 -0.16
CA SER A 324 11.17 -0.94 -1.02
C SER A 324 11.27 0.55 -0.62
N ARG A 325 10.30 1.09 0.14
CA ARG A 325 10.30 2.51 0.55
C ARG A 325 11.34 2.83 1.60
N TYR A 326 11.72 1.84 2.41
CA TYR A 326 12.71 2.01 3.46
C TYR A 326 14.12 2.22 2.89
N ILE A 327 14.43 1.68 1.70
CA ILE A 327 15.72 1.91 1.03
C ILE A 327 15.77 3.35 0.52
N GLY A 328 16.68 4.14 1.09
CA GLY A 328 16.78 5.57 0.82
C GLY A 328 15.61 6.40 1.35
N GLY A 329 14.87 5.91 2.36
CA GLY A 329 13.85 6.69 3.06
C GLY A 329 14.44 7.73 4.04
N VAL A 330 13.64 8.72 4.42
CA VAL A 330 13.98 9.76 5.40
C VAL A 330 12.76 10.00 6.29
N TYR A 331 12.89 9.71 7.59
CA TYR A 331 11.91 10.07 8.59
C TYR A 331 11.83 11.59 8.73
N MET A 332 10.61 12.10 8.66
CA MET A 332 10.32 13.53 8.78
C MET A 332 9.68 13.84 10.13
N ASP A 333 10.17 14.89 10.78
CA ASP A 333 9.55 15.49 11.95
C ASP A 333 9.21 16.96 11.64
N ARG A 334 7.97 17.34 11.94
CA ARG A 334 7.42 18.70 11.68
C ARG A 334 7.18 19.50 12.97
N SER A 335 7.72 19.02 14.08
CA SER A 335 7.61 19.68 15.38
C SER A 335 8.25 21.06 15.33
N MET A 336 7.65 22.00 16.04
CA MET A 336 8.13 23.39 16.04
C MET A 336 9.44 23.50 16.82
N ALA A 337 10.27 24.49 16.46
CA ALA A 337 11.51 24.77 17.17
C ALA A 337 11.25 25.04 18.67
N GLY A 338 11.77 24.16 19.53
CA GLY A 338 11.62 24.27 20.99
C GLY A 338 10.39 23.55 21.55
N GLN A 339 9.59 22.89 20.72
CA GLN A 339 8.50 22.03 21.16
C GLN A 339 9.04 20.81 21.92
N ALA A 340 8.36 20.45 23.02
CA ALA A 340 8.72 19.28 23.81
C ALA A 340 8.43 17.98 23.03
N GLY A 341 9.36 17.03 23.07
CA GLY A 341 9.26 15.77 22.33
C GLY A 341 9.59 15.86 20.84
N LYS A 342 10.12 17.00 20.36
CA LYS A 342 10.59 17.14 18.98
C LYS A 342 11.74 16.17 18.68
N GLU A 343 11.78 15.66 17.47
CA GLU A 343 12.93 14.94 16.93
C GLU A 343 13.72 15.82 15.94
N GLU A 344 14.78 15.27 15.34
CA GLU A 344 15.47 15.92 14.24
C GLU A 344 14.54 15.96 13.01
N PRO A 345 14.41 17.10 12.30
CA PRO A 345 13.43 17.23 11.21
C PRO A 345 13.60 16.23 10.06
N PHE A 346 14.84 15.77 9.82
CA PHE A 346 15.16 14.80 8.77
C PHE A 346 16.17 13.79 9.30
N VAL A 347 15.72 12.55 9.47
CA VAL A 347 16.58 11.43 9.89
C VAL A 347 16.54 10.37 8.80
N PRO A 348 17.65 10.07 8.11
CA PRO A 348 17.69 8.97 7.17
C PRO A 348 17.32 7.66 7.86
N VAL A 349 16.58 6.78 7.17
CA VAL A 349 16.27 5.44 7.69
C VAL A 349 17.58 4.76 8.12
N PRO A 350 17.67 4.17 9.33
CA PRO A 350 18.88 3.53 9.81
C PRO A 350 19.44 2.50 8.82
N LYS A 351 20.77 2.44 8.69
CA LYS A 351 21.46 1.53 7.76
C LYS A 351 20.97 0.09 7.90
N ASP A 352 20.83 -0.40 9.13
CA ASP A 352 20.43 -1.79 9.38
C ASP A 352 19.01 -2.08 8.89
N GLU A 353 18.08 -1.13 9.01
CA GLU A 353 16.73 -1.24 8.47
C GLU A 353 16.73 -1.23 6.94
N GLN A 354 17.52 -0.36 6.30
CA GLN A 354 17.65 -0.34 4.84
C GLN A 354 18.25 -1.66 4.30
N LYS A 355 19.27 -2.21 4.97
CA LYS A 355 19.89 -3.50 4.59
C LYS A 355 18.96 -4.67 4.88
N TRP A 356 18.16 -4.59 5.94
CA TRP A 356 17.12 -5.58 6.22
C TRP A 356 16.06 -5.59 5.12
N ALA A 357 15.59 -4.42 4.68
CA ALA A 357 14.70 -4.30 3.54
C ALA A 357 15.31 -4.92 2.26
N MET A 358 16.59 -4.65 1.96
CA MET A 358 17.28 -5.29 0.83
C MET A 358 17.35 -6.82 0.97
N THR A 359 17.62 -7.31 2.17
CA THR A 359 17.68 -8.77 2.47
C THR A 359 16.34 -9.46 2.25
N LEU A 360 15.24 -8.82 2.66
CA LEU A 360 13.89 -9.33 2.40
C LEU A 360 13.56 -9.28 0.90
N LEU A 361 13.87 -8.19 0.20
CA LEU A 361 13.66 -8.12 -1.25
C LEU A 361 14.48 -9.17 -2.00
N ASN A 362 15.70 -9.47 -1.54
CA ASN A 362 16.46 -10.61 -2.05
C ASN A 362 15.67 -11.91 -1.89
N SER A 363 15.28 -12.24 -0.66
CA SER A 363 14.64 -13.51 -0.31
C SER A 363 13.26 -13.71 -0.97
N TYR A 364 12.45 -12.66 -1.05
CA TYR A 364 11.05 -12.74 -1.47
C TYR A 364 10.82 -12.36 -2.95
N VAL A 365 11.76 -11.66 -3.61
CA VAL A 365 11.50 -11.13 -4.95
C VAL A 365 12.59 -11.45 -5.95
N PHE A 366 13.84 -11.36 -5.52
CA PHE A 366 14.96 -11.50 -6.44
C PHE A 366 15.54 -12.91 -6.43
N ALA A 367 15.44 -13.69 -5.37
CA ALA A 367 16.01 -15.04 -5.28
C ALA A 367 15.49 -15.96 -6.41
N PRO A 368 16.29 -16.93 -6.89
CA PRO A 368 15.89 -17.86 -7.95
C PRO A 368 14.60 -18.63 -7.66
N ASP A 369 14.27 -18.88 -6.40
CA ASP A 369 13.08 -19.60 -5.93
C ASP A 369 12.01 -18.71 -5.29
N ALA A 370 12.18 -17.37 -5.32
CA ALA A 370 11.25 -16.40 -4.75
C ALA A 370 9.78 -16.61 -5.17
N PHE A 371 9.56 -16.94 -6.44
CA PHE A 371 8.24 -17.18 -7.04
C PHE A 371 7.97 -18.67 -7.32
N LYS A 372 8.66 -19.57 -6.62
CA LYS A 372 8.41 -21.00 -6.73
C LYS A 372 7.09 -21.34 -6.04
N ILE A 373 6.09 -21.71 -6.85
CA ILE A 373 4.77 -22.14 -6.38
C ILE A 373 4.68 -23.67 -6.49
N PRO A 374 4.20 -24.40 -5.45
CA PRO A 374 4.04 -25.84 -5.51
C PRO A 374 3.02 -26.31 -6.56
N GLY A 375 3.31 -27.41 -7.24
CA GLY A 375 2.39 -28.10 -8.14
C GLY A 375 2.18 -27.41 -9.50
N GLU A 376 1.14 -27.84 -10.21
CA GLU A 376 0.83 -27.37 -11.56
C GLU A 376 -0.18 -26.21 -11.58
N ILE A 377 -0.15 -25.34 -10.56
CA ILE A 377 -1.15 -24.26 -10.37
C ILE A 377 -1.34 -23.39 -11.62
N TYR A 378 -0.27 -23.09 -12.36
CA TYR A 378 -0.36 -22.24 -13.54
C TYR A 378 -1.25 -22.81 -14.66
N ASN A 379 -1.40 -24.14 -14.74
CA ASN A 379 -2.25 -24.80 -15.74
C ASN A 379 -3.75 -24.49 -15.50
N TYR A 380 -4.11 -24.09 -14.29
CA TYR A 380 -5.49 -23.85 -13.87
C TYR A 380 -5.86 -22.35 -13.86
N LEU A 381 -4.98 -21.46 -14.32
CA LEU A 381 -5.24 -20.01 -14.36
C LEU A 381 -6.07 -19.58 -15.59
N GLN A 382 -6.98 -20.43 -16.03
CA GLN A 382 -7.86 -20.14 -17.16
C GLN A 382 -8.88 -19.07 -16.78
N SER A 383 -8.99 -18.03 -17.61
CA SER A 383 -10.10 -17.09 -17.51
C SER A 383 -11.37 -17.70 -18.10
N GLN A 384 -12.50 -17.61 -17.38
CA GLN A 384 -13.78 -17.94 -17.97
C GLN A 384 -14.10 -16.93 -19.09
N ARG A 385 -14.29 -17.44 -20.31
CA ARG A 385 -14.65 -16.61 -21.45
C ARG A 385 -16.03 -16.00 -21.23
N ARG A 386 -16.15 -14.68 -21.46
CA ARG A 386 -17.41 -13.94 -21.45
C ARG A 386 -17.54 -13.17 -22.76
N GLY A 387 -18.58 -13.46 -23.54
CA GLY A 387 -18.79 -12.84 -24.85
C GLY A 387 -17.69 -13.17 -25.88
N PHE A 388 -17.29 -12.16 -26.66
CA PHE A 388 -16.32 -12.27 -27.76
C PHE A 388 -14.87 -11.94 -27.35
N SER A 389 -14.53 -12.04 -26.06
CA SER A 389 -13.24 -11.61 -25.49
C SER A 389 -12.00 -12.43 -25.89
N GLY A 390 -12.16 -13.46 -26.74
CA GLY A 390 -11.07 -14.33 -27.18
C GLY A 390 -10.51 -15.25 -26.09
N THR A 391 -9.44 -15.96 -26.41
CA THR A 391 -8.68 -16.79 -25.46
C THR A 391 -7.43 -16.04 -25.02
N LYS A 392 -7.12 -16.07 -23.73
CA LYS A 392 -5.90 -15.47 -23.15
C LYS A 392 -5.12 -16.52 -22.37
N ASP A 393 -3.83 -16.64 -22.63
CA ASP A 393 -2.89 -17.44 -21.83
C ASP A 393 -2.38 -16.65 -20.60
N PRO A 394 -2.07 -17.32 -19.48
CA PRO A 394 -1.57 -16.66 -18.28
C PRO A 394 -0.14 -16.12 -18.48
N LYS A 395 0.04 -14.81 -18.24
CA LYS A 395 1.32 -14.10 -18.40
C LYS A 395 2.19 -14.14 -17.14
N ILE A 396 2.61 -15.33 -16.72
CA ILE A 396 3.32 -15.52 -15.44
C ILE A 396 4.65 -14.77 -15.39
N HIS A 397 5.42 -14.80 -16.48
CA HIS A 397 6.68 -14.06 -16.57
C HIS A 397 6.47 -12.55 -16.44
N ASP A 398 5.42 -12.01 -17.06
CA ASP A 398 5.12 -10.58 -16.99
C ASP A 398 4.64 -10.19 -15.60
N MET A 399 3.86 -11.03 -14.93
CA MET A 399 3.44 -10.83 -13.55
C MET A 399 4.64 -10.75 -12.60
N VAL A 400 5.55 -11.72 -12.67
CA VAL A 400 6.78 -11.75 -11.84
C VAL A 400 7.66 -10.54 -12.13
N LEU A 401 7.90 -10.24 -13.42
CA LEU A 401 8.70 -9.10 -13.82
C LEU A 401 8.06 -7.77 -13.40
N SER A 402 6.72 -7.67 -13.37
CA SER A 402 6.02 -6.48 -12.90
C SER A 402 6.27 -6.21 -11.42
N ILE A 403 6.27 -7.25 -10.58
CA ILE A 403 6.58 -7.12 -9.14
C ILE A 403 8.03 -6.64 -8.96
N GLN A 404 8.97 -7.33 -9.62
CA GLN A 404 10.39 -6.98 -9.63
C GLN A 404 10.63 -5.54 -10.13
N SER A 405 9.99 -5.17 -11.24
CA SER A 405 10.11 -3.83 -11.83
C SER A 405 9.53 -2.74 -10.94
N GLY A 406 8.49 -3.03 -10.14
CA GLY A 406 7.95 -2.10 -9.16
C GLY A 406 8.99 -1.64 -8.15
N ILE A 407 9.79 -2.57 -7.64
CA ILE A 407 10.90 -2.29 -6.72
C ILE A 407 12.00 -1.53 -7.46
N LEU A 408 12.42 -2.01 -8.64
CA LEU A 408 13.46 -1.35 -9.45
C LEU A 408 13.06 0.08 -9.85
N ASN A 409 11.78 0.35 -10.08
CA ASN A 409 11.27 1.70 -10.34
C ASN A 409 11.53 2.64 -9.16
N GLN A 410 11.44 2.15 -7.92
CA GLN A 410 11.72 2.93 -6.73
C GLN A 410 13.21 3.08 -6.48
N VAL A 411 13.93 1.97 -6.31
CA VAL A 411 15.32 1.99 -5.82
C VAL A 411 16.30 2.54 -6.85
N LEU A 412 15.92 2.60 -8.14
CA LEU A 412 16.70 3.25 -9.21
C LEU A 412 16.08 4.57 -9.69
N HIS A 413 15.07 5.09 -8.98
CA HIS A 413 14.47 6.37 -9.34
C HIS A 413 15.48 7.50 -9.18
N VAL A 414 15.48 8.47 -10.10
CA VAL A 414 16.39 9.62 -10.06
C VAL A 414 16.36 10.39 -8.74
N ASN A 415 15.17 10.66 -8.20
CA ASN A 415 15.02 11.33 -6.89
C ASN A 415 15.56 10.47 -5.73
N VAL A 416 15.42 9.15 -5.81
CA VAL A 416 15.83 8.25 -4.73
C VAL A 416 17.34 8.10 -4.70
N LEU A 417 17.97 7.88 -5.85
CA LEU A 417 19.43 7.80 -5.93
C LEU A 417 20.10 9.11 -5.49
N LYS A 418 19.57 10.25 -5.95
CA LYS A 418 20.03 11.56 -5.48
C LYS A 418 19.86 11.72 -3.97
N ARG A 419 18.69 11.36 -3.44
CA ARG A 419 18.42 11.46 -2.01
C ARG A 419 19.35 10.59 -1.17
N ILE A 420 19.67 9.37 -1.61
CA ILE A 420 20.64 8.50 -0.91
C ILE A 420 22.01 9.17 -0.85
N GLY A 421 22.45 9.83 -1.93
CA GLY A 421 23.69 10.60 -1.92
C GLY A 421 23.64 11.84 -1.03
N ASP A 422 22.57 12.62 -1.10
CA ASP A 422 22.39 13.83 -0.27
C ASP A 422 22.30 13.48 1.23
N THR A 423 21.68 12.35 1.58
CA THR A 423 21.52 11.93 2.99
C THR A 423 22.81 11.49 3.65
N GLU A 424 23.86 11.18 2.89
CA GLU A 424 25.20 10.93 3.44
C GLU A 424 25.74 12.16 4.18
N LEU A 425 25.28 13.37 3.81
CA LEU A 425 25.68 14.63 4.47
C LEU A 425 25.04 14.83 5.85
N TYR A 426 24.00 14.05 6.19
CA TYR A 426 23.25 14.23 7.43
C TYR A 426 22.84 12.90 8.09
N GLY A 427 23.68 11.86 7.97
CA GLY A 427 23.62 10.67 8.83
C GLY A 427 23.32 9.35 8.14
N ASN A 428 23.07 9.31 6.83
CA ASN A 428 22.91 8.05 6.12
C ASN A 428 24.26 7.33 5.96
N ASN A 429 24.35 6.13 6.52
CA ASN A 429 25.56 5.30 6.46
C ASN A 429 25.43 4.14 5.44
N TYR A 430 24.28 4.00 4.78
CA TYR A 430 24.12 3.11 3.64
C TYR A 430 24.36 3.89 2.35
N THR A 431 25.64 3.99 1.98
CA THR A 431 26.07 4.84 0.86
C THR A 431 25.45 4.41 -0.46
N LEU A 432 25.35 5.34 -1.41
CA LEU A 432 24.82 5.06 -2.76
C LEU A 432 25.54 3.89 -3.45
N ASN A 433 26.87 3.85 -3.33
CA ASN A 433 27.68 2.78 -3.91
C ASN A 433 27.38 1.43 -3.26
N GLU A 434 27.31 1.36 -1.93
CA GLU A 434 27.01 0.13 -1.20
C GLU A 434 25.61 -0.39 -1.53
N MET A 435 24.61 0.49 -1.59
CA MET A 435 23.23 0.13 -1.95
C MET A 435 23.13 -0.42 -3.37
N MET A 436 23.75 0.24 -4.35
CA MET A 436 23.73 -0.25 -5.74
C MET A 436 24.53 -1.54 -5.92
N GLU A 437 25.61 -1.71 -5.16
CA GLU A 437 26.39 -2.94 -5.11
C GLU A 437 25.57 -4.12 -4.55
N ASP A 438 24.88 -3.92 -3.43
CA ASP A 438 24.01 -4.93 -2.83
C ASP A 438 22.88 -5.30 -3.80
N LEU A 439 22.22 -4.32 -4.43
CA LEU A 439 21.17 -4.56 -5.42
C LEU A 439 21.67 -5.37 -6.63
N THR A 440 22.85 -5.03 -7.16
CA THR A 440 23.49 -5.80 -8.24
C THR A 440 23.81 -7.21 -7.80
N THR A 441 24.33 -7.36 -6.58
CA THR A 441 24.67 -8.66 -6.00
C THR A 441 23.43 -9.54 -5.90
N THR A 442 22.34 -9.02 -5.34
CA THR A 442 21.03 -9.68 -5.27
C THR A 442 20.48 -10.08 -6.64
N CYS A 443 20.70 -9.28 -7.68
CA CYS A 443 20.25 -9.60 -9.04
C CYS A 443 21.09 -10.66 -9.78
N PHE A 444 22.33 -10.96 -9.35
CA PHE A 444 23.26 -11.78 -10.14
C PHE A 444 24.06 -12.86 -9.39
N SER A 445 24.37 -12.68 -8.11
CA SER A 445 25.38 -13.46 -7.41
C SER A 445 25.03 -14.95 -7.31
N GLU A 446 23.78 -15.27 -6.94
CA GLU A 446 23.30 -16.66 -6.80
C GLU A 446 23.35 -17.45 -8.10
N ASP A 447 23.17 -16.77 -9.24
CA ASP A 447 23.21 -17.42 -10.54
C ASP A 447 24.64 -17.49 -11.10
N ALA A 448 25.61 -16.76 -10.55
CA ALA A 448 26.94 -16.58 -11.17
C ALA A 448 27.67 -17.90 -11.49
N GLY A 449 27.38 -18.97 -10.74
CA GLY A 449 27.93 -20.31 -10.93
C GLY A 449 26.92 -21.37 -11.40
N SER A 450 25.68 -20.99 -11.73
CA SER A 450 24.58 -21.90 -12.02
C SER A 450 23.73 -21.44 -13.21
N ASN A 451 22.81 -22.29 -13.66
CA ASN A 451 21.88 -21.95 -14.75
C ASN A 451 20.88 -20.90 -14.29
N VAL A 452 20.71 -19.84 -15.09
CA VAL A 452 19.78 -18.75 -14.80
C VAL A 452 18.38 -19.15 -15.26
N ASN A 453 17.43 -19.27 -14.33
CA ASN A 453 16.05 -19.60 -14.69
C ASN A 453 15.36 -18.48 -15.49
N SER A 454 14.24 -18.78 -16.14
CA SER A 454 13.59 -17.84 -17.06
C SER A 454 13.08 -16.55 -16.40
N MET A 455 12.64 -16.60 -15.14
CA MET A 455 12.22 -15.41 -14.39
C MET A 455 13.42 -14.51 -14.08
N ARG A 456 14.52 -15.10 -13.62
CA ARG A 456 15.78 -14.41 -13.32
C ARG A 456 16.43 -13.81 -14.57
N ARG A 457 16.30 -14.45 -15.74
CA ARG A 457 16.76 -13.87 -17.01
C ARG A 457 16.04 -12.55 -17.32
N ASN A 458 14.73 -12.49 -17.13
CA ASN A 458 13.96 -11.26 -17.31
C ASN A 458 14.38 -10.18 -16.31
N LEU A 459 14.51 -10.53 -15.02
CA LEU A 459 15.01 -9.61 -13.99
C LEU A 459 16.37 -9.00 -14.35
N GLN A 460 17.35 -9.86 -14.66
CA GLN A 460 18.71 -9.42 -14.97
C GLN A 460 18.74 -8.52 -16.20
N ALA A 461 17.99 -8.86 -17.25
CA ALA A 461 17.89 -8.04 -18.44
C ALA A 461 17.26 -6.66 -18.17
N GLU A 462 16.20 -6.60 -17.38
CA GLU A 462 15.53 -5.35 -17.02
C GLU A 462 16.41 -4.48 -16.10
N TYR A 463 17.10 -5.09 -15.13
CA TYR A 463 18.06 -4.37 -14.27
C TYR A 463 19.24 -3.80 -15.07
N THR A 464 19.90 -4.62 -15.90
CA THR A 464 21.01 -4.16 -16.76
C THR A 464 20.56 -3.04 -17.70
N LYS A 465 19.36 -3.15 -18.28
CA LYS A 465 18.79 -2.10 -19.13
C LYS A 465 18.63 -0.77 -18.38
N ARG A 466 18.19 -0.79 -17.11
CA ARG A 466 18.03 0.42 -16.29
C ARG A 466 19.37 1.05 -15.93
N LEU A 467 20.36 0.25 -15.54
CA LEU A 467 21.72 0.77 -15.31
C LEU A 467 22.31 1.40 -16.57
N ILE A 468 22.11 0.80 -17.75
CA ILE A 468 22.50 1.41 -19.04
C ILE A 468 21.79 2.75 -19.24
N GLN A 469 20.50 2.86 -18.93
CA GLN A 469 19.76 4.12 -19.05
C GLN A 469 20.33 5.20 -18.12
N ILE A 470 20.69 4.84 -16.88
CA ILE A 470 21.34 5.74 -15.91
C ILE A 470 22.68 6.21 -16.46
N VAL A 471 23.55 5.30 -16.92
CA VAL A 471 24.89 5.62 -17.43
C VAL A 471 24.85 6.50 -18.67
N LEU A 472 24.01 6.14 -19.65
CA LEU A 472 23.83 6.96 -20.85
C LEU A 472 23.27 8.34 -20.49
N ASN A 473 22.49 8.41 -19.40
CA ASN A 473 21.86 9.62 -18.88
C ASN A 473 21.16 10.44 -19.99
N LYS A 474 20.51 9.76 -20.95
CA LYS A 474 19.82 10.38 -22.09
C LYS A 474 18.37 10.66 -21.70
N GLY A 475 17.87 11.86 -21.99
CA GLY A 475 16.53 12.30 -21.57
C GLY A 475 16.51 13.73 -21.03
N LYS A 476 15.30 14.23 -20.73
CA LYS A 476 15.07 15.56 -20.13
C LYS A 476 15.42 15.58 -18.64
N VAL A 477 15.05 14.52 -17.91
CA VAL A 477 15.42 14.32 -16.51
C VAL A 477 16.76 13.59 -16.48
N LYS A 478 17.70 14.09 -15.68
CA LYS A 478 19.07 13.58 -15.60
C LYS A 478 19.38 13.07 -14.21
N TYR A 479 20.09 11.96 -14.14
CA TYR A 479 20.77 11.50 -12.94
C TYR A 479 21.98 12.39 -12.65
N ASP A 480 22.32 12.55 -11.37
CA ASP A 480 23.53 13.24 -10.94
C ASP A 480 24.80 12.40 -11.22
N HIS A 481 25.96 13.03 -11.12
CA HIS A 481 27.23 12.38 -11.47
C HIS A 481 27.56 11.19 -10.56
N ILE A 482 27.17 11.25 -9.28
CA ILE A 482 27.40 10.16 -8.33
C ILE A 482 26.56 8.93 -8.69
N SER A 483 25.29 9.09 -9.07
CA SER A 483 24.44 7.99 -9.53
C SER A 483 24.93 7.38 -10.84
N VAL A 484 25.36 8.22 -11.78
CA VAL A 484 25.94 7.77 -13.06
C VAL A 484 27.21 6.95 -12.82
N SER A 485 28.11 7.42 -11.95
CA SER A 485 29.34 6.72 -11.60
C SER A 485 29.06 5.38 -10.92
N ALA A 486 28.12 5.35 -9.96
CA ALA A 486 27.73 4.12 -9.27
C ALA A 486 27.09 3.09 -10.23
N ALA A 487 26.23 3.54 -11.16
CA ALA A 487 25.66 2.69 -12.19
C ALA A 487 26.72 2.13 -13.15
N PHE A 488 27.70 2.94 -13.53
CA PHE A 488 28.82 2.52 -14.39
C PHE A 488 29.63 1.39 -13.76
N GLU A 489 29.99 1.52 -12.47
CA GLU A 489 30.73 0.46 -11.77
C GLU A 489 29.90 -0.84 -11.69
N ASN A 490 28.60 -0.73 -11.42
CA ASN A 490 27.73 -1.90 -11.35
C ASN A 490 27.53 -2.58 -12.72
N LEU A 491 27.56 -1.86 -13.84
CA LEU A 491 27.63 -2.48 -15.17
C LEU A 491 28.92 -3.29 -15.36
N ASN A 492 30.07 -2.78 -14.91
CA ASN A 492 31.33 -3.52 -14.94
C ASN A 492 31.30 -4.76 -14.04
N LYS A 493 30.64 -4.69 -12.89
CA LYS A 493 30.40 -5.85 -12.02
C LYS A 493 29.52 -6.89 -12.70
N ILE A 494 28.45 -6.48 -13.40
CA ILE A 494 27.62 -7.41 -14.19
C ILE A 494 28.44 -8.10 -15.27
N LYS A 495 29.35 -7.41 -15.98
CA LYS A 495 30.26 -8.04 -16.96
C LYS A 495 31.07 -9.19 -16.34
N LYS A 496 31.50 -9.06 -15.07
CA LYS A 496 32.20 -10.13 -14.35
C LYS A 496 31.29 -11.32 -14.06
N TYR A 497 30.01 -11.12 -13.74
CA TYR A 497 29.06 -12.21 -13.52
C TYR A 497 28.73 -12.95 -14.82
N VAL A 498 28.45 -12.22 -15.90
CA VAL A 498 27.97 -12.83 -17.16
C VAL A 498 29.09 -13.44 -18.01
N SER A 499 30.37 -13.15 -17.73
CA SER A 499 31.50 -13.77 -18.44
C SER A 499 31.64 -15.27 -18.16
N ARG A 500 31.09 -15.76 -17.05
CA ARG A 500 31.13 -17.18 -16.65
C ARG A 500 30.15 -17.99 -17.49
N VAL A 501 30.57 -18.60 -18.59
CA VAL A 501 29.67 -19.39 -19.48
C VAL A 501 29.96 -20.88 -19.51
N SER A 502 31.08 -21.31 -18.91
CA SER A 502 31.47 -22.72 -18.83
C SER A 502 30.50 -23.52 -17.94
N GLY A 503 30.13 -24.73 -18.38
CA GLY A 503 29.23 -25.62 -17.64
C GLY A 503 27.75 -25.24 -17.61
N MET A 504 27.36 -24.15 -18.29
CA MET A 504 25.97 -23.65 -18.31
C MET A 504 25.15 -24.25 -19.47
N ASP A 505 23.83 -24.20 -19.36
CA ASP A 505 22.91 -24.52 -20.45
C ASP A 505 22.91 -23.46 -21.57
N ASP A 506 22.35 -23.80 -22.73
CA ASP A 506 22.39 -22.91 -23.90
C ASP A 506 21.55 -21.65 -23.72
N ALA A 507 20.47 -21.73 -22.94
CA ALA A 507 19.64 -20.58 -22.61
C ALA A 507 20.39 -19.56 -21.74
N THR A 508 21.12 -20.03 -20.73
CA THR A 508 21.97 -19.22 -19.85
C THR A 508 23.15 -18.64 -20.63
N LYS A 509 23.82 -19.42 -21.48
CA LYS A 509 24.90 -18.91 -22.35
C LYS A 509 24.41 -17.79 -23.24
N SER A 510 23.26 -17.98 -23.89
CA SER A 510 22.68 -16.98 -24.80
C SER A 510 22.29 -15.71 -24.07
N HIS A 511 21.66 -15.83 -22.90
CA HIS A 511 21.31 -14.71 -22.02
C HIS A 511 22.53 -13.91 -21.57
N ARG A 512 23.56 -14.60 -21.05
CA ARG A 512 24.80 -13.96 -20.59
C ARG A 512 25.53 -13.20 -21.72
N LYS A 513 25.60 -13.81 -22.90
CA LYS A 513 26.15 -13.15 -24.11
C LYS A 513 25.34 -11.92 -24.50
N TYR A 514 24.01 -12.01 -24.46
CA TYR A 514 23.13 -10.87 -24.73
C TYR A 514 23.36 -9.71 -23.74
N LEU A 515 23.47 -9.99 -22.44
CA LEU A 515 23.77 -8.96 -21.45
C LEU A 515 25.15 -8.33 -21.68
N SER A 516 26.19 -9.13 -21.92
CA SER A 516 27.54 -8.59 -22.24
C SER A 516 27.47 -7.67 -23.46
N TYR A 517 26.88 -8.13 -24.57
CA TYR A 517 26.71 -7.33 -25.78
C TYR A 517 25.99 -6.00 -25.51
N ARG A 518 24.91 -6.03 -24.72
CA ARG A 518 24.14 -4.83 -24.36
C ARG A 518 24.98 -3.82 -23.58
N ILE A 519 25.84 -4.29 -22.68
CA ILE A 519 26.71 -3.44 -21.87
C ILE A 519 27.84 -2.87 -22.73
N ASP A 520 28.55 -3.72 -23.48
CA ASP A 520 29.67 -3.30 -24.34
C ASP A 520 29.21 -2.22 -25.33
N LYS A 521 28.10 -2.46 -26.03
CA LYS A 521 27.50 -1.48 -26.93
C LYS A 521 27.16 -0.14 -26.27
N ALA A 522 26.79 -0.15 -25.00
CA ALA A 522 26.42 1.07 -24.28
C ALA A 522 27.63 1.83 -23.72
N LEU A 523 28.73 1.15 -23.42
CA LEU A 523 29.96 1.75 -22.90
C LEU A 523 30.93 2.20 -24.01
N ASP A 524 30.78 1.66 -25.22
CA ASP A 524 31.56 2.05 -26.41
C ASP A 524 30.99 3.29 -27.13
N THR A 525 29.78 3.76 -26.75
CA THR A 525 29.13 4.98 -27.26
C THR A 525 29.26 6.14 -26.29
#